data_AF-A0A076PMT9-F1
#
_entry.id   AF-A0A076PMT9-F1
#
_cell.length_a   1.000
_cell.length_b   1.000
_cell.length_c   1.000
_cell.angle_alpha   90.00
_cell.angle_beta   90.00
_cell.angle_gamma   90.00
#
_symmetry.space_group_name_H-M   'P 1'
#
loop_
_entity.id
_entity.type
_entity.pdbx_description
1 polymer ?
#
loop_
_entity_poly.entity_id
_entity_poly.type
_entity_poly.pdbx_seq_one_letter_code
_entity_poly.pdbx_strand_id
1 'polypeptide(L)'
;MHELEEAARDVVDSWESGDLAGAVTQLGRLLNNQDLNRAECADAIARAREIHANDQCVIDPLPLVAPAEDGTYVAAWLWIPNP
;
A
#
# COMPACT_ATOMS: atom_id res chain seq x y z
N MET A 1 -3.05 0.69 -4.61
CA MET A 1 -1.66 0.88 -5.06
C MET A 1 -1.55 2.09 -5.98
N HIS A 2 -2.42 2.21 -7.00
CA HIS A 2 -2.39 3.33 -7.95
C HIS A 2 -2.52 4.72 -7.29
N GLU A 3 -3.49 4.90 -6.38
CA GLU A 3 -3.77 6.21 -5.77
C GLU A 3 -2.59 6.82 -4.99
N LEU A 4 -1.81 5.99 -4.30
CA LEU A 4 -0.62 6.46 -3.57
C LEU A 4 0.51 6.87 -4.52
N GLU A 5 0.70 6.12 -5.60
CA GLU A 5 1.69 6.43 -6.62
C GLU A 5 1.30 7.70 -7.40
N GLU A 6 0.03 7.82 -7.77
CA GLU A 6 -0.52 9.03 -8.41
C GLU A 6 -0.31 10.25 -7.53
N ALA A 7 -0.68 10.20 -6.25
CA ALA A 7 -0.46 11.30 -5.33
C ALA A 7 1.02 11.63 -5.11
N ALA A 8 1.91 10.64 -5.13
CA ALA A 8 3.35 10.86 -5.06
C ALA A 8 3.89 11.56 -6.32
N ARG A 9 3.40 11.18 -7.50
CA ARG A 9 3.73 11.85 -8.77
C ARG A 9 3.19 13.28 -8.79
N ASP A 10 1.97 13.50 -8.32
CA ASP A 10 1.38 14.85 -8.24
C ASP A 10 2.23 15.81 -7.38
N VAL A 11 2.84 15.30 -6.30
CA VAL A 11 3.79 16.08 -5.48
C VAL A 11 5.02 16.48 -6.28
N VAL A 12 5.59 15.54 -7.04
CA VAL A 12 6.77 15.80 -7.89
C VAL A 12 6.43 16.82 -8.98
N ASP A 13 5.28 16.65 -9.64
CA ASP A 13 4.84 17.50 -10.75
C ASP A 13 4.46 18.91 -10.28
N SER A 14 4.03 19.06 -9.02
CA SER A 14 3.64 20.36 -8.45
C SER A 14 4.80 21.15 -7.84
N TRP A 15 6.02 20.61 -7.82
CA TRP A 15 7.15 21.16 -7.07
C TRP A 15 7.53 22.60 -7.45
N GLU A 16 7.61 22.92 -8.75
CA GLU A 16 8.10 24.25 -9.20
C GLU A 16 6.97 25.25 -9.52
N SER A 17 5.82 24.78 -10.00
CA SER A 17 4.77 25.67 -10.53
C SER A 17 3.33 25.23 -10.23
N GLY A 18 3.13 24.24 -9.35
CA GLY A 18 1.81 23.73 -8.97
C GLY A 18 1.39 24.06 -7.54
N ASP A 19 0.25 23.50 -7.11
CA ASP A 19 -0.18 23.53 -5.70
C ASP A 19 0.51 22.42 -4.90
N LEU A 20 1.80 22.62 -4.60
CA LEU A 20 2.59 21.67 -3.82
C LEU A 20 1.97 21.39 -2.44
N ALA A 21 1.39 22.40 -1.80
CA ALA A 21 0.80 22.25 -0.48
C ALA A 21 -0.43 21.33 -0.51
N GLY A 22 -1.28 21.49 -1.53
CA GLY A 22 -2.41 20.60 -1.80
C GLY A 22 -1.96 19.16 -2.08
N ALA A 23 -0.98 18.99 -2.98
CA ALA A 23 -0.45 17.67 -3.33
C ALA A 23 0.17 16.93 -2.13
N VAL A 24 0.98 17.62 -1.32
CA VAL A 24 1.60 17.05 -0.10
C VAL A 24 0.52 16.68 0.93
N THR A 25 -0.50 17.53 1.09
CA THR A 25 -1.61 17.24 2.01
C THR A 25 -2.38 15.99 1.59
N GLN A 26 -2.65 15.85 0.29
CA GLN A 26 -3.35 14.68 -0.25
C GLN A 26 -2.52 13.39 -0.08
N LEU A 27 -1.23 13.42 -0.42
CA LEU A 27 -0.34 12.28 -0.21
C LEU A 27 -0.28 11.89 1.28
N GLY A 28 -0.16 12.88 2.18
CA GLY A 28 -0.15 12.64 3.63
C GLY A 28 -1.43 11.97 4.13
N ARG A 29 -2.61 12.35 3.62
CA ARG A 29 -3.88 11.69 3.94
C ARG A 29 -3.89 10.23 3.50
N LEU A 30 -3.45 9.94 2.28
CA LEU A 30 -3.43 8.57 1.76
C LEU A 30 -2.45 7.68 2.54
N LEU A 31 -1.30 8.21 2.94
CA LEU A 31 -0.34 7.49 3.78
C LEU A 31 -0.94 7.16 5.16
N ASN A 32 -1.57 8.15 5.82
CA ASN A 32 -2.25 7.94 7.09
C ASN A 32 -3.40 6.93 6.98
N ASN A 33 -4.16 6.96 5.89
CA ASN A 33 -5.21 5.97 5.64
C ASN A 33 -4.64 4.57 5.48
N GLN A 34 -3.48 4.42 4.82
CA GLN A 34 -2.81 3.12 4.74
C GLN A 34 -2.27 2.64 6.08
N ASP A 35 -1.76 3.53 6.94
CA ASP A 35 -1.39 3.18 8.32
C ASP A 35 -2.60 2.71 9.13
N LEU A 36 -3.73 3.42 9.01
CA LEU A 36 -4.98 3.04 9.66
C LEU A 36 -5.47 1.67 9.16
N ASN A 37 -5.55 1.47 7.85
CA ASN A 37 -5.95 0.20 7.25
C ASN A 37 -5.04 -0.95 7.72
N ARG A 38 -3.72 -0.74 7.82
CA ARG A 38 -2.80 -1.75 8.36
C ARG A 38 -3.10 -2.09 9.81
N ALA A 39 -3.39 -1.09 10.63
CA ALA A 39 -3.71 -1.30 12.04
C ALA A 39 -5.04 -2.05 12.20
N GLU A 40 -6.08 -1.62 11.47
CA GLU A 40 -7.42 -2.23 11.52
C GLU A 40 -7.45 -3.64 10.94
N CYS A 41 -6.62 -3.92 9.93
CA CYS A 41 -6.54 -5.23 9.28
C CYS A 41 -5.36 -6.09 9.76
N ALA A 42 -4.79 -5.81 10.93
CA ALA A 42 -3.62 -6.53 11.45
C ALA A 42 -3.82 -8.06 11.47
N ASP A 43 -5.00 -8.51 11.89
CA ASP A 43 -5.36 -9.93 11.92
C ASP A 43 -5.44 -10.54 10.52
N ALA A 44 -5.98 -9.81 9.54
CA ALA A 44 -6.03 -10.25 8.15
C ALA A 44 -4.63 -10.34 7.53
N ILE A 45 -3.72 -9.42 7.87
CA ILE A 45 -2.31 -9.49 7.44
C ILE A 45 -1.62 -10.71 8.05
N ALA A 46 -1.80 -10.95 9.35
CA ALA A 46 -1.25 -12.13 10.02
C ALA A 46 -1.78 -13.42 9.37
N ARG A 47 -3.09 -13.47 9.11
CA ARG A 47 -3.72 -14.60 8.46
C ARG A 47 -3.23 -14.81 7.03
N ALA A 48 -3.04 -13.74 6.26
CA ALA A 48 -2.48 -13.82 4.92
C ALA A 48 -1.05 -14.39 4.95
N ARG A 49 -0.23 -14.02 5.93
CA ARG A 49 1.13 -14.60 6.11
C ARG A 49 1.05 -16.09 6.40
N GLU A 50 0.16 -16.52 7.28
CA GLU A 50 -0.01 -17.94 7.59
C GLU A 50 -0.45 -18.78 6.38
N ILE A 51 -1.35 -18.24 5.55
CA ILE A 51 -1.93 -18.99 4.43
C ILE A 51 -1.02 -18.95 3.19
N HIS A 52 -0.40 -17.80 2.91
CA HIS A 52 0.22 -17.53 1.61
C HIS A 52 1.74 -17.37 1.64
N ALA A 53 2.37 -17.04 2.78
CA ALA A 53 3.81 -16.78 2.79
C ALA A 53 4.61 -18.09 2.67
N ASN A 54 5.53 -18.12 1.71
CA ASN A 54 6.46 -19.22 1.47
C ASN A 54 7.66 -18.73 0.65
N ASP A 55 8.54 -19.64 0.21
CA ASP A 55 9.74 -19.30 -0.56
C ASP A 55 9.46 -18.59 -1.90
N GLN A 56 8.22 -18.64 -2.40
CA GLN A 56 7.80 -18.00 -3.65
C GLN A 56 6.85 -16.82 -3.46
N CYS A 57 6.38 -16.56 -2.24
CA CYS A 57 5.43 -15.50 -1.93
C CYS A 57 5.78 -14.85 -0.59
N VAL A 58 6.11 -13.55 -0.63
CA VAL A 58 6.54 -12.79 0.55
C VAL A 58 5.58 -11.64 0.80
N ILE A 59 5.06 -11.53 2.02
CA ILE A 59 4.26 -10.37 2.45
C ILE A 59 5.15 -9.48 3.30
N ASP A 60 5.31 -8.22 2.90
CA ASP A 60 6.13 -7.25 3.62
C ASP A 60 5.68 -7.05 5.08
N PRO A 61 6.57 -6.57 5.98
CA PRO A 61 6.20 -6.20 7.34
C PRO A 61 5.07 -5.18 7.40
N LEU A 62 5.06 -4.22 6.48
CA LEU A 62 4.06 -3.17 6.33
C LEU A 62 3.47 -3.22 4.91
N PRO A 63 2.63 -4.22 4.60
CA PRO A 63 2.09 -4.37 3.25
C PRO A 63 1.09 -3.24 2.96
N LEU A 64 0.83 -3.01 1.67
CA LEU A 64 -0.36 -2.27 1.27
C LEU A 64 -1.59 -3.12 1.54
N VAL A 65 -2.64 -2.47 2.06
CA VAL A 65 -3.88 -3.14 2.44
C VAL A 65 -5.07 -2.38 1.86
N ALA A 66 -6.02 -3.13 1.31
CA ALA A 66 -7.30 -2.61 0.83
C ALA A 66 -8.44 -3.45 1.43
N PRO A 67 -9.15 -2.92 2.45
CA PRO A 67 -10.38 -3.53 2.95
C PRO A 67 -11.43 -3.64 1.83
N ALA A 68 -12.23 -4.71 1.87
CA ALA A 68 -13.34 -4.97 0.97
C ALA A 68 -14.55 -5.51 1.77
N GLU A 69 -15.71 -5.64 1.13
CA GLU A 69 -16.95 -6.07 1.80
C GLU A 69 -16.82 -7.43 2.49
N ASP A 70 -16.25 -8.43 1.80
CA ASP A 70 -16.14 -9.80 2.29
C ASP A 70 -14.71 -10.21 2.71
N GLY A 71 -13.80 -9.24 2.85
CA GLY A 71 -12.41 -9.56 3.20
C GLY A 71 -11.44 -8.41 3.04
N THR A 72 -10.16 -8.74 2.85
CA THR A 72 -9.10 -7.75 2.77
C THR A 72 -8.03 -8.20 1.80
N TYR A 73 -7.70 -7.34 0.84
CA TYR A 73 -6.55 -7.55 -0.03
C TYR A 73 -5.28 -7.11 0.69
N VAL A 74 -4.28 -7.99 0.69
CA VAL A 74 -2.94 -7.73 1.26
C VAL A 74 -1.92 -7.90 0.13
N ALA A 75 -1.11 -6.86 -0.10
CA ALA A 75 -0.06 -6.91 -1.11
C ALA A 75 1.04 -7.92 -0.73
N ALA A 76 1.53 -8.63 -1.75
CA ALA A 76 2.60 -9.62 -1.63
C ALA A 76 3.55 -9.51 -2.82
N TRP A 77 4.81 -9.86 -2.61
CA TRP A 77 5.82 -10.10 -3.63
C TRP A 77 5.79 -11.55 -4.07
N LEU A 78 5.83 -11.77 -5.38
CA LEU A 78 5.92 -13.11 -5.97
C LEU A 78 7.32 -13.30 -6.57
N TRP A 79 7.96 -14.42 -6.26
CA TRP A 79 9.23 -14.81 -6.86
C TRP A 79 9.01 -15.41 -8.24
N ILE A 80 9.62 -14.84 -9.27
CA ILE A 80 9.62 -15.36 -10.64
C ILE A 80 11.05 -15.76 -10.98
N PRO A 81 11.37 -17.06 -11.16
CA PRO A 81 12.71 -17.46 -11.57
C PRO A 81 12.99 -16.97 -12.99
N ASN A 82 14.26 -16.62 -13.25
CA ASN A 82 14.72 -16.36 -14.62
C ASN A 82 14.55 -17.62 -15.48
N PRO A 83 14.28 -17.45 -16.80
CA PRO A 83 14.23 -18.57 -17.74
C PRO A 83 15.57 -19.32 -17.86
#